data_AF-A0A9E3DIG0-F1
#
_entry.id   AF-A0A9E3DIG0-F1
#
_cell.length_a   1.000
_cell.length_b   1.000
_cell.length_c   1.000
_cell.angle_alpha   90.00
_cell.angle_beta   90.00
_cell.angle_gamma   90.00
#
_symmetry.space_group_name_H-M   'P 1'
#
loop_
_entity.id
_entity.type
_entity.pdbx_description
1 polymer ?
#
loop_
_entity_poly.entity_id
_entity_poly.type
_entity_poly.pdbx_seq_one_letter_code
_entity_poly.pdbx_strand_id
1 'polypeptide(L)'
;MFCAFFLFLAVPSYGRDVAPILERHCVGCHRADEIGPMPLGGYSEVRPWAKAIREAVVKRKMPPWFADPHSVAFSNNPSLTDAEIATISAWVGAGAPEGSAGGGARTHVVHEGWNIGRPDAV
;
A
#
# COMPACT_ATOMS: atom_id res chain seq x y z
N MET A 1 17.35 23.84 -32.94
CA MET A 1 17.07 22.40 -32.75
C MET A 1 17.21 22.09 -31.27
N PHE A 2 16.18 22.39 -30.47
CA PHE A 2 16.13 21.99 -29.06
C PHE A 2 15.21 20.78 -29.00
N CYS A 3 15.80 19.62 -28.71
CA CYS A 3 15.05 18.40 -28.46
C CYS A 3 14.33 18.60 -27.11
N ALA A 4 13.03 18.87 -27.15
CA ALA A 4 12.21 18.90 -25.95
C ALA A 4 12.21 17.48 -25.37
N PHE A 5 13.02 17.27 -24.33
CA PHE A 5 12.92 16.10 -23.47
C PHE A 5 11.56 16.19 -22.74
N PHE A 6 10.51 15.70 -23.39
CA PHE A 6 9.28 15.35 -22.67
C PHE A 6 9.65 14.20 -21.74
N LEU A 7 9.96 14.55 -20.49
CA LEU A 7 9.90 13.61 -19.38
C LEU A 7 8.45 13.12 -19.29
N PHE A 8 8.16 12.00 -19.96
CA PHE A 8 6.99 11.19 -19.65
C PHE A 8 7.21 10.65 -18.24
N LEU A 9 6.66 11.35 -17.23
CA LEU A 9 6.46 10.76 -15.91
C LEU A 9 5.60 9.52 -16.11
N ALA A 10 6.22 8.35 -15.98
CA ALA A 10 5.52 7.09 -16.16
C ALA A 10 4.39 7.00 -15.13
N VAL A 11 3.17 6.74 -15.61
CA VAL A 11 2.01 6.52 -14.74
C VAL A 11 2.31 5.36 -13.79
N PRO A 12 2.08 5.51 -12.47
CA PRO A 12 2.26 4.41 -11.53
C PRO A 12 1.37 3.21 -11.88
N SER A 13 1.87 1.99 -11.70
CA SER A 13 1.09 0.76 -11.88
C SER A 13 0.89 0.03 -10.55
N TYR A 14 -0.13 -0.84 -10.49
CA TYR A 14 -0.36 -1.65 -9.31
C TYR A 14 0.87 -2.47 -8.96
N GLY A 15 1.33 -3.32 -9.90
CA GLY A 15 2.37 -4.31 -9.60
C GLY A 15 3.72 -3.69 -9.23
N ARG A 16 4.10 -2.56 -9.85
CA ARG A 16 5.41 -1.94 -9.62
C ARG A 16 5.40 -0.97 -8.45
N ASP A 17 4.37 -0.13 -8.36
CA ASP A 17 4.43 1.08 -7.55
C ASP A 17 3.48 1.01 -6.33
N VAL A 18 2.33 0.35 -6.43
CA VAL A 18 1.30 0.36 -5.37
C VAL A 18 1.30 -0.91 -4.52
N ALA A 19 1.45 -2.09 -5.12
CA ALA A 19 1.46 -3.36 -4.40
C ALA A 19 2.50 -3.38 -3.25
N PRO A 20 3.75 -2.92 -3.45
CA PRO A 20 4.72 -2.87 -2.35
C PRO A 20 4.30 -1.94 -1.20
N ILE A 21 3.52 -0.89 -1.47
CA ILE A 21 3.00 0.03 -0.44
C ILE A 21 1.91 -0.68 0.37
N LEU A 22 0.95 -1.33 -0.31
CA LEU A 22 -0.15 -2.03 0.34
C LEU A 22 0.34 -3.25 1.13
N GLU A 23 1.34 -3.97 0.62
CA GLU A 23 1.97 -5.10 1.32
C GLU A 23 2.57 -4.66 2.67
N ARG A 24 3.30 -3.54 2.69
CA ARG A 24 3.95 -3.04 3.91
C ARG A 24 2.95 -2.51 4.94
N HIS A 25 1.92 -1.80 4.48
CA HIS A 25 1.09 -0.96 5.36
C HIS A 25 -0.33 -1.48 5.57
N CYS A 26 -0.85 -2.32 4.67
CA CYS A 26 -2.27 -2.67 4.64
C CYS A 26 -2.54 -4.17 4.81
N VAL A 27 -1.78 -5.03 4.13
CA VAL A 27 -2.07 -6.48 4.05
C VAL A 27 -2.04 -7.17 5.41
N GLY A 28 -1.24 -6.67 6.37
CA GLY A 28 -1.20 -7.22 7.73
C GLY A 28 -2.58 -7.30 8.40
N CYS A 29 -3.44 -6.30 8.18
CA CYS A 29 -4.82 -6.26 8.68
C CYS A 29 -5.85 -6.62 7.60
N HIS A 30 -5.57 -6.32 6.33
CA HIS A 30 -6.46 -6.54 5.17
C HIS A 30 -6.10 -7.80 4.38
N ARG A 31 -5.81 -8.90 5.07
CA ARG A 31 -5.78 -10.25 4.46
C ARG A 31 -7.14 -10.93 4.67
N ALA A 32 -7.37 -12.02 3.92
CA ALA A 32 -8.58 -12.82 4.10
C ALA A 32 -8.71 -13.27 5.56
N ASP A 33 -9.94 -13.22 6.08
CA ASP A 33 -10.33 -13.62 7.43
C ASP A 33 -9.67 -12.86 8.60
N GLU A 34 -9.12 -11.67 8.33
CA GLU A 34 -8.61 -10.77 9.37
C GLU A 34 -9.51 -9.57 9.66
N ILE A 35 -9.06 -8.69 10.54
CA ILE A 35 -9.84 -7.54 11.03
C ILE A 35 -10.23 -6.53 9.94
N GLY A 36 -9.51 -6.49 8.82
CA GLY A 36 -9.82 -5.64 7.68
C GLY A 36 -11.08 -6.13 6.95
N PRO A 37 -12.05 -5.26 6.63
CA PRO A 37 -13.34 -5.68 6.07
C PRO A 37 -13.28 -6.21 4.63
N MET A 38 -12.12 -6.12 3.98
CA MET A 38 -11.87 -6.65 2.64
C MET A 38 -10.40 -7.04 2.48
N PRO A 39 -10.11 -8.08 1.67
CA PRO A 39 -8.74 -8.43 1.33
C PRO A 39 -8.13 -7.40 0.36
N LEU A 40 -6.84 -7.12 0.52
CA LEU A 40 -6.06 -6.20 -0.31
C LEU A 40 -4.74 -6.85 -0.79
N GLY A 41 -4.73 -8.18 -0.94
CA GLY A 41 -3.51 -8.94 -1.29
C GLY A 41 -3.23 -9.01 -2.79
N GLY A 42 -4.27 -8.93 -3.62
CA GLY A 42 -4.15 -8.99 -5.08
C GLY A 42 -4.81 -7.83 -5.81
N TYR A 43 -4.41 -7.59 -7.06
CA TYR A 43 -4.96 -6.50 -7.88
C TYR A 43 -6.49 -6.60 -8.04
N SER A 44 -7.00 -7.80 -8.30
CA SER A 44 -8.45 -8.07 -8.45
C SER A 44 -9.24 -7.70 -7.20
N GLU A 45 -8.64 -7.89 -6.02
CA GLU A 45 -9.22 -7.54 -4.73
C GLU A 45 -9.12 -6.05 -4.45
N VAL A 46 -7.97 -5.43 -4.76
CA VAL A 46 -7.69 -4.01 -4.49
C VAL A 46 -8.43 -3.07 -5.44
N ARG A 47 -8.53 -3.42 -6.73
CA ARG A 47 -9.04 -2.53 -7.79
C ARG A 47 -10.44 -1.95 -7.49
N PRO A 48 -11.43 -2.73 -7.01
CA PRO A 48 -12.75 -2.20 -6.62
C PRO A 48 -12.68 -1.14 -5.52
N TRP A 49 -11.70 -1.22 -4.61
CA TRP A 49 -11.55 -0.33 -3.46
C TRP A 49 -10.62 0.85 -3.70
N ALA A 50 -10.01 0.96 -4.88
CA ALA A 50 -8.98 1.95 -5.18
C ALA A 50 -9.33 3.39 -4.75
N LYS A 51 -10.56 3.84 -5.02
CA LYS A 51 -11.04 5.17 -4.60
C LYS A 51 -11.15 5.31 -3.08
N ALA A 52 -11.68 4.29 -2.39
CA ALA A 52 -11.83 4.28 -0.94
C ALA A 52 -10.46 4.24 -0.24
N ILE A 53 -9.52 3.45 -0.77
CA ILE A 53 -8.13 3.41 -0.29
C ILE A 53 -7.52 4.80 -0.38
N ARG A 54 -7.58 5.45 -1.56
CA ARG A 54 -7.06 6.82 -1.74
C ARG A 54 -7.68 7.78 -0.72
N GLU A 55 -9.00 7.74 -0.54
CA GLU A 55 -9.68 8.63 0.40
C GLU A 55 -9.19 8.40 1.84
N ALA A 56 -9.04 7.14 2.26
CA ALA A 56 -8.61 6.79 3.59
C ALA A 56 -7.16 7.23 3.88
N VAL A 57 -6.24 7.03 2.93
CA VAL A 57 -4.83 7.41 3.11
C VAL A 57 -4.61 8.92 3.01
N VAL A 58 -5.31 9.62 2.12
CA VAL A 58 -5.24 11.09 2.02
C VAL A 58 -5.77 11.76 3.29
N LYS A 59 -6.82 11.19 3.89
CA LYS A 59 -7.36 11.66 5.18
C LYS A 59 -6.54 11.17 6.39
N ARG A 60 -5.44 10.43 6.16
CA ARG A 60 -4.62 9.78 7.20
C ARG A 60 -5.45 8.98 8.21
N LYS A 61 -6.55 8.38 7.75
CA LYS A 61 -7.37 7.44 8.52
C LYS A 61 -6.79 6.03 8.51
N MET A 62 -5.99 5.73 7.50
CA MET A 62 -5.38 4.43 7.29
C MET A 62 -3.88 4.56 6.97
N PRO A 63 -3.03 3.67 7.53
CA PRO A 63 -3.34 2.75 8.63
C PRO A 63 -3.73 3.50 9.91
N PRO A 64 -4.57 2.90 10.77
CA PRO A 64 -4.92 3.53 12.04
C PRO A 64 -3.65 3.60 12.91
N TRP A 65 -3.26 4.81 13.27
CA TRP A 65 -2.14 5.05 14.17
C TRP A 65 -2.52 6.10 15.20
N PHE A 66 -2.55 5.67 16.46
CA PHE A 66 -3.01 6.51 17.58
C PHE A 66 -1.85 7.14 18.37
N ALA A 67 -0.60 6.81 18.04
CA ALA A 67 0.54 7.41 18.73
C ALA A 67 0.73 8.86 18.27
N ASP A 68 1.13 9.73 19.20
CA ASP A 68 1.41 11.13 18.92
C ASP A 68 2.54 11.25 17.87
N PRO A 69 2.30 11.87 16.70
CA PRO A 69 3.32 12.02 15.67
C PRO A 69 4.51 12.90 16.10
N HIS A 70 4.38 13.66 17.18
CA HIS A 70 5.44 14.52 17.73
C HIS A 70 6.24 13.83 18.86
N SER A 71 5.89 12.59 19.19
CA SER A 71 6.62 11.78 20.17
C SER A 71 7.84 11.10 19.54
N VAL A 72 8.47 10.17 20.28
CA VAL A 72 9.63 9.42 19.79
C VAL A 72 9.28 8.57 18.57
N ALA A 73 10.26 8.35 17.69
CA ALA A 73 10.05 7.49 16.52
C ALA A 73 9.84 6.03 16.97
N PHE A 74 8.68 5.48 16.65
CA PHE A 74 8.38 4.06 16.85
C PHE A 74 8.90 3.23 15.67
N SER A 75 9.57 2.12 15.96
CA SER A 75 10.12 1.21 14.95
C SER A 75 9.05 0.54 14.09
N ASN A 76 7.81 0.46 14.59
CA ASN A 76 6.66 -0.17 13.95
C ASN A 76 5.60 0.84 13.48
N ASN A 77 5.98 2.10 13.22
CA ASN A 77 5.05 3.11 12.70
C ASN A 77 4.51 2.69 11.31
N PRO A 78 3.20 2.44 11.16
CA PRO A 78 2.60 1.99 9.91
C PRO A 78 2.18 3.15 9.00
N SER A 79 2.52 4.39 9.37
CA SER A 79 2.10 5.58 8.61
C SER A 79 2.76 5.60 7.23
N LEU A 80 1.96 5.98 6.22
CA LEU A 80 2.49 6.25 4.89
C LEU A 80 3.24 7.58 4.88
N THR A 81 4.30 7.62 4.07
CA THR A 81 4.95 8.86 3.66
C THR A 81 4.06 9.64 2.67
N ASP A 82 4.27 10.95 2.57
CA ASP A 82 3.55 11.77 1.60
C ASP A 82 3.80 11.32 0.15
N ALA A 83 5.01 10.79 -0.14
CA ALA A 83 5.33 10.22 -1.44
C ALA A 83 4.53 8.95 -1.75
N GLU A 84 4.32 8.07 -0.76
CA GLU A 84 3.47 6.88 -0.92
C GLU A 84 2.00 7.26 -1.14
N ILE A 85 1.49 8.25 -0.39
CA ILE A 85 0.14 8.79 -0.59
C ILE A 85 -0.01 9.40 -1.99
N ALA A 86 1.01 10.11 -2.48
CA ALA A 86 1.02 10.68 -3.82
C ALA A 86 1.03 9.59 -4.90
N THR A 87 1.82 8.53 -4.73
CA THR A 87 1.87 7.37 -5.65
C THR A 87 0.50 6.70 -5.75
N ILE A 88 -0.15 6.40 -4.62
CA ILE A 88 -1.50 5.82 -4.61
C ILE A 88 -2.49 6.79 -5.27
N SER A 89 -2.42 8.08 -4.95
CA SER A 89 -3.33 9.09 -5.52
C SER A 89 -3.19 9.21 -7.04
N ALA A 90 -1.96 9.20 -7.56
CA ALA A 90 -1.68 9.27 -8.98
C ALA A 90 -2.13 7.98 -9.70
N TRP A 91 -1.87 6.81 -9.12
CA TRP A 91 -2.36 5.53 -9.64
C TRP A 91 -3.88 5.50 -9.77
N VAL A 92 -4.60 5.90 -8.72
CA VAL A 92 -6.08 5.99 -8.75
C VAL A 92 -6.56 7.04 -9.75
N GLY A 93 -5.90 8.19 -9.82
CA GLY A 93 -6.22 9.26 -10.78
C GLY A 93 -6.05 8.81 -12.24
N ALA A 94 -5.11 7.92 -12.52
CA ALA A 94 -4.91 7.31 -13.84
C ALA A 94 -5.83 6.11 -14.12
N GLY A 95 -6.84 5.86 -13.28
CA GLY A 95 -7.80 4.77 -13.46
C GLY A 95 -7.37 3.45 -12.84
N ALA A 96 -6.35 3.45 -11.97
CA ALA A 96 -5.82 2.28 -11.26
C ALA A 96 -5.34 1.15 -12.21
N PRO A 97 -4.37 1.43 -13.11
CA PRO A 97 -3.84 0.41 -14.03
C PRO A 97 -3.07 -0.68 -13.29
N GLU A 98 -3.24 -1.94 -13.69
CA GLU A 98 -2.47 -3.07 -13.15
C GLU A 98 -0.97 -2.93 -13.47
N GLY A 99 -0.68 -2.43 -14.67
CA GLY A 99 0.63 -2.48 -15.31
C GLY A 99 0.72 -3.65 -16.31
N SER A 100 1.64 -3.56 -17.27
CA SER A 100 1.98 -4.69 -18.13
C SER A 100 2.69 -5.78 -17.31
N ALA A 101 2.29 -7.04 -17.46
CA ALA A 101 2.72 -8.25 -16.71
C ALA A 101 4.21 -8.65 -16.86
N GLY A 102 5.12 -7.68 -17.03
CA GLY A 102 6.56 -7.90 -17.24
C GLY A 102 7.43 -7.83 -15.97
N GLY A 103 6.85 -7.48 -14.82
CA GLY A 103 7.52 -7.54 -13.52
C GLY A 103 6.83 -8.58 -12.68
N GLY A 104 7.37 -9.81 -12.69
CA GLY A 104 6.74 -11.00 -12.13
C GLY A 104 6.05 -10.76 -10.78
N ALA A 105 4.84 -11.31 -10.66
CA ALA A 105 4.15 -11.44 -9.40
C ALA A 105 5.11 -12.05 -8.38
N ARG A 106 5.63 -11.22 -7.47
CA ARG A 106 6.28 -11.74 -6.28
C ARG A 106 5.15 -12.21 -5.39
N THR A 107 4.71 -13.45 -5.58
CA THR A 107 3.93 -14.16 -4.57
C THR A 107 4.81 -14.25 -3.34
N HIS A 108 4.61 -13.36 -2.38
CA HIS A 108 5.31 -13.46 -1.11
C HIS A 108 4.55 -14.41 -0.20
N VAL A 109 5.33 -15.23 0.52
CA VAL A 109 4.82 -16.21 1.47
C VAL A 109 4.05 -15.45 2.56
N VAL A 110 2.74 -15.66 2.60
CA VAL A 110 1.89 -15.27 3.73
C VAL A 110 2.28 -16.19 4.89
N HIS A 111 2.81 -15.63 5.98
CA HIS A 111 2.97 -16.40 7.20
C HIS A 111 1.58 -16.59 7.82
N GLU A 112 1.11 -17.83 7.84
CA GLU A 112 -0.06 -18.21 8.64
C GLU A 112 0.30 -18.12 10.13
N GLY A 113 -0.48 -17.37 10.90
CA GLY A 113 -0.37 -17.30 12.36
C GLY A 113 0.26 -16.02 12.92
N TRP A 114 0.86 -16.17 14.09
CA TRP A 114 1.37 -15.08 14.94
C TRP A 114 2.62 -14.45 14.30
N ASN A 115 2.51 -13.18 13.89
CA ASN A 115 3.55 -12.46 13.12
C ASN A 115 4.44 -11.53 13.97
N ILE A 116 4.25 -11.51 15.28
CA ILE A 116 5.18 -10.89 16.22
C ILE A 116 5.98 -12.03 16.89
N GLY A 117 7.18 -11.79 17.41
CA GLY A 117 8.01 -12.88 17.98
C GLY A 117 7.27 -13.70 19.05
N ARG A 118 7.84 -14.85 19.46
CA ARG A 118 7.26 -15.69 20.52
C ARG A 118 6.96 -14.81 21.75
N PRO A 119 5.71 -14.79 22.27
CA PRO A 119 5.38 -14.03 23.47
C PRO A 119 6.32 -14.47 24.60
N ASP A 120 6.85 -13.48 25.32
CA ASP A 120 7.76 -13.69 26.45
C ASP A 120 7.03 -14.10 27.74
N ALA A 121 5.68 -14.07 27.76
CA ALA A 121 4.87 -14.58 28.85
C ALA A 121 3.42 -14.96 28.42
N VAL A 122 2.81 -15.88 29.18
CA VAL A 122 1.36 -16.17 29.25
C VAL A 122 0.84 -15.80 30.63
#